data_AF-L8IR41-F1
#
_entry.id   AF-L8IR41-F1
#
_cell.length_a   1.000
_cell.length_b   1.000
_cell.length_c   1.000
_cell.angle_alpha   90.00
_cell.angle_beta   90.00
_cell.angle_gamma   90.00
#
_symmetry.space_group_name_H-M   'P 1'
#
loop_
_entity.id
_entity.type
_entity.pdbx_description
1 polymer ?
#
loop_
_entity_poly.entity_id
_entity_poly.type
_entity_poly.pdbx_seq_one_letter_code
_entity_poly.pdbx_strand_id
1 'polypeptide(L)'
;LADFEGGFLRKFRARFPDQPFIALEDRRGFWVSEQYGRLQPGLSEKAISIWESENFFFDLEPLPGAVEAVKQMANLESTDVFICTSPIKMYKYCPFEKYAWVEKHFGPDFLEQIVLTRDKTVVSADLLIDDRVDITGKWPEVG
;
A
#
# COMPACT_ATOMS: atom_id res chain seq x y z
N LEU A 1 -2.37 -6.46 -0.82
CA LEU A 1 -3.64 -6.73 -0.12
C LEU A 1 -4.73 -5.76 -0.52
N ALA A 2 -4.52 -4.46 -0.34
CA ALA A 2 -5.45 -3.40 -0.75
C ALA A 2 -5.07 -2.85 -2.14
N ASP A 3 -6.07 -2.57 -2.99
CA ASP A 3 -5.91 -2.05 -4.34
C ASP A 3 -5.60 -0.53 -4.34
N PHE A 4 -4.33 -0.20 -4.08
CA PHE A 4 -3.87 1.19 -4.06
C PHE A 4 -4.02 1.87 -5.43
N GLU A 5 -3.59 1.22 -6.51
CA GLU A 5 -3.56 1.80 -7.86
C GLU A 5 -4.98 2.11 -8.37
N GLY A 6 -5.92 1.16 -8.23
CA GLY A 6 -7.31 1.36 -8.62
C GLY A 6 -8.03 2.37 -7.73
N GLY A 7 -7.79 2.33 -6.41
CA GLY A 7 -8.30 3.32 -5.45
C GLY A 7 -7.81 4.73 -5.76
N PHE A 8 -6.51 4.88 -6.02
CA PHE A 8 -5.89 6.13 -6.44
C PHE A 8 -6.51 6.66 -7.74
N LEU A 9 -6.52 5.86 -8.82
CA LEU A 9 -6.99 6.35 -10.12
C LEU A 9 -8.45 6.80 -10.06
N ARG A 10 -9.30 6.06 -9.35
CA ARG A 10 -10.72 6.40 -9.13
C ARG A 10 -10.87 7.74 -8.43
N LYS A 11 -10.18 7.94 -7.29
CA LYS A 11 -10.25 9.18 -6.51
C LYS A 11 -9.58 10.35 -7.24
N PHE A 12 -8.51 10.11 -7.99
CA PHE A 12 -7.84 11.12 -8.82
C PHE A 12 -8.77 11.65 -9.90
N ARG A 13 -9.39 10.76 -10.69
CA ARG A 13 -10.33 11.15 -11.76
C ARG A 13 -11.57 11.87 -11.23
N ALA A 14 -12.04 11.49 -10.04
CA ALA A 14 -13.17 12.15 -9.41
C ALA A 14 -12.82 13.57 -8.92
N ARG A 15 -11.64 13.76 -8.33
CA ARG A 15 -11.20 15.06 -7.77
C ARG A 15 -10.67 16.02 -8.82
N PHE A 16 -10.06 15.49 -9.89
CA PHE A 16 -9.41 16.26 -10.94
C PHE A 16 -9.92 15.85 -12.34
N PRO A 17 -11.22 16.04 -12.63
CA PRO A 17 -11.85 15.51 -13.84
C PRO A 17 -11.26 16.06 -15.15
N ASP A 18 -10.72 17.28 -15.12
CA ASP A 18 -10.15 17.95 -16.30
C ASP A 18 -8.64 17.69 -16.47
N GLN A 19 -8.01 16.92 -15.59
CA GLN A 19 -6.58 16.59 -15.70
C GLN A 19 -6.37 15.29 -16.48
N PRO A 20 -5.28 15.18 -17.24
CA PRO A 20 -4.94 13.89 -17.84
C PRO A 20 -4.56 12.91 -16.73
N PHE A 21 -4.80 11.63 -16.99
CA PHE A 21 -4.51 10.53 -16.07
C PHE A 21 -3.83 9.39 -16.82
N ILE A 22 -3.27 8.46 -16.05
CA ILE A 22 -2.59 7.27 -16.58
C ILE A 22 -3.51 6.07 -16.31
N ALA A 23 -3.90 5.35 -17.37
CA ALA A 23 -4.66 4.12 -17.23
C ALA A 23 -3.82 3.03 -16.53
N LEU A 24 -4.46 2.06 -15.89
CA LEU A 24 -3.74 1.06 -15.08
C LEU A 24 -2.79 0.21 -15.92
N GLU A 25 -3.21 -0.13 -17.14
CA GLU A 25 -2.43 -0.83 -18.16
C GLU A 25 -1.17 -0.05 -18.62
N ASP A 26 -1.17 1.27 -18.44
CA ASP A 26 -0.08 2.19 -18.81
C ASP A 26 0.81 2.55 -17.61
N ARG A 27 0.51 2.04 -16.41
CA ARG A 27 1.35 2.25 -15.22
C ARG A 27 2.72 1.60 -15.39
N ARG A 28 3.78 2.37 -15.14
CA ARG A 28 5.18 1.91 -15.17
C ARG A 28 5.95 2.46 -13.98
N GLY A 29 6.82 1.64 -13.41
CA GLY A 29 7.58 1.96 -12.20
C GLY A 29 6.71 2.04 -10.95
N PHE A 30 7.33 1.97 -9.77
CA PHE A 30 6.62 1.92 -8.48
C PHE A 30 5.99 3.26 -8.08
N TRP A 31 6.64 4.39 -8.39
CA TRP A 31 6.24 5.71 -7.90
C TRP A 31 5.20 6.38 -8.82
N VAL A 32 3.93 6.32 -8.42
CA VAL A 32 2.81 6.98 -9.12
C VAL A 32 3.08 8.48 -9.35
N SER A 33 3.51 9.21 -8.32
CA SER A 33 3.78 10.65 -8.39
C SER A 33 4.84 11.00 -9.43
N GLU A 34 5.87 10.17 -9.61
CA GLU A 34 6.89 10.41 -10.63
C GLU A 34 6.33 10.29 -12.05
N GLN A 35 5.52 9.26 -12.31
CA GLN A 35 4.93 9.09 -13.64
C GLN A 35 3.92 10.21 -13.95
N TYR A 36 3.11 10.61 -12.97
CA TYR A 36 2.21 11.75 -13.10
C TYR A 36 2.97 13.07 -13.30
N GLY A 37 4.08 13.29 -12.58
CA GLY A 37 4.93 14.46 -12.76
C GLY A 37 5.56 14.57 -14.16
N ARG A 38 5.85 13.43 -14.81
CA ARG A 38 6.32 13.38 -16.21
C ARG A 38 5.19 13.64 -17.22
N LEU A 39 3.94 13.33 -16.86
CA LEU A 39 2.78 13.52 -17.73
C LEU A 39 2.47 15.00 -17.93
N GLN A 40 2.45 15.78 -16.84
CA GLN A 40 2.22 17.21 -16.88
C GLN A 40 2.76 17.89 -15.59
N PRO A 41 3.36 19.08 -15.69
CA PRO A 41 3.80 19.84 -14.52
C PRO A 41 2.68 20.05 -13.49
N GLY A 42 2.98 19.83 -12.21
CA GLY A 42 2.03 19.98 -11.09
C GLY A 42 1.14 18.77 -10.82
N LEU A 43 1.18 17.72 -11.65
CA LEU A 43 0.39 16.51 -11.39
C LEU A 43 0.98 15.61 -10.31
N SER A 44 2.28 15.70 -10.04
CA SER A 44 2.91 14.97 -8.93
C SER A 44 2.25 15.35 -7.60
N GLU A 45 2.10 16.65 -7.34
CA GLU A 45 1.51 17.19 -6.12
C GLU A 45 0.02 16.87 -6.02
N LYS A 46 -0.70 16.95 -7.15
CA LYS A 46 -2.11 16.55 -7.22
C LYS A 46 -2.27 15.06 -6.91
N ALA A 47 -1.42 14.20 -7.48
CA ALA A 47 -1.43 12.77 -7.21
C ALA A 47 -1.17 12.50 -5.72
N ILE A 48 -0.13 13.13 -5.14
CA ILE A 48 0.19 13.05 -3.72
C ILE A 48 -1.00 13.40 -2.83
N SER A 49 -1.72 14.49 -3.18
CA SER A 49 -2.87 14.95 -2.41
C SER A 49 -4.03 13.95 -2.33
N ILE A 50 -4.06 12.93 -3.19
CA ILE A 50 -5.07 11.87 -3.16
C ILE A 50 -4.80 10.92 -2.01
N TRP A 51 -3.59 10.33 -1.91
CA TRP A 51 -3.29 9.40 -0.83
C TRP A 51 -2.99 10.07 0.51
N GLU A 52 -2.79 11.39 0.52
CA GLU A 52 -2.74 12.19 1.75
C GLU A 52 -4.12 12.59 2.28
N SER A 53 -5.19 12.34 1.54
CA SER A 53 -6.55 12.64 2.00
C SER A 53 -7.07 11.62 3.01
N GLU A 54 -7.93 12.09 3.92
CA GLU A 54 -8.67 11.24 4.85
C GLU A 54 -9.53 10.21 4.10
N ASN A 55 -9.64 9.03 4.69
CA ASN A 55 -10.28 7.83 4.16
C ASN A 55 -9.67 7.30 2.86
N PHE A 56 -8.47 7.74 2.45
CA PHE A 56 -7.84 7.15 1.27
C PHE A 56 -7.51 5.67 1.49
N PHE A 57 -6.81 5.34 2.57
CA PHE A 57 -6.35 3.97 2.83
C PHE A 57 -7.48 3.08 3.35
N PHE A 58 -8.39 3.64 4.15
CA PHE A 58 -9.52 2.90 4.71
C PHE A 58 -10.55 2.47 3.65
N ASP A 59 -10.73 3.27 2.59
CA ASP A 59 -11.69 2.98 1.52
C ASP A 59 -11.13 2.06 0.42
N LEU A 60 -9.86 1.62 0.51
CA LEU A 60 -9.29 0.77 -0.53
C LEU A 60 -10.02 -0.58 -0.58
N GLU A 61 -10.37 -1.02 -1.78
CA GLU A 61 -10.94 -2.35 -1.96
C GLU A 61 -9.85 -3.43 -1.80
N PRO A 62 -10.17 -4.61 -1.26
CA PRO A 62 -9.26 -5.74 -1.29
C PRO A 62 -8.98 -6.18 -2.73
N LEU A 63 -7.75 -6.63 -2.99
CA LEU A 63 -7.43 -7.35 -4.22
C LEU A 63 -8.22 -8.68 -4.25
N PRO A 64 -8.69 -9.13 -5.43
CA PRO A 64 -9.44 -10.38 -5.55
C PRO A 64 -8.71 -11.58 -4.92
N GLY A 65 -9.38 -12.27 -4.00
CA GLY A 65 -8.84 -13.46 -3.32
C GLY A 65 -7.80 -13.18 -2.22
N ALA A 66 -7.39 -11.92 -2.01
CA ALA A 66 -6.29 -11.61 -1.10
C ALA A 66 -6.65 -11.84 0.39
N VAL A 67 -7.88 -11.51 0.78
CA VAL A 67 -8.34 -11.69 2.17
C VAL A 67 -8.48 -13.17 2.49
N GLU A 68 -9.06 -13.93 1.55
CA GLU A 68 -9.26 -15.37 1.66
C GLU A 68 -7.92 -16.10 1.75
N ALA A 69 -6.97 -15.76 0.86
CA ALA A 69 -5.66 -16.38 0.83
C ALA A 69 -4.87 -16.15 2.12
N VAL A 70 -4.87 -14.92 2.67
CA VAL A 70 -4.18 -14.62 3.94
C VAL A 70 -4.85 -15.35 5.11
N LYS A 71 -6.18 -15.41 5.17
CA LYS A 71 -6.89 -16.18 6.20
C LYS A 71 -6.58 -17.67 6.12
N GLN A 72 -6.49 -18.24 4.93
CA GLN A 72 -6.09 -19.64 4.76
C GLN A 72 -4.65 -19.85 5.21
N MET A 73 -3.73 -18.97 4.81
CA MET A 73 -2.31 -19.04 5.19
C MET A 73 -2.11 -18.97 6.70
N ALA A 74 -2.82 -18.07 7.38
CA ALA A 74 -2.75 -17.92 8.84
C ALA A 74 -3.32 -19.12 9.63
N ASN A 75 -4.05 -20.03 8.97
CA ASN A 75 -4.58 -21.26 9.58
C ASN A 75 -3.74 -22.50 9.24
N LEU A 76 -2.65 -22.35 8.49
CA LEU A 76 -1.74 -23.46 8.19
C LEU A 76 -0.92 -23.82 9.44
N GLU A 77 -0.62 -25.12 9.58
CA GLU A 77 0.27 -25.59 10.65
C GLU A 77 1.68 -24.98 10.48
N SER A 78 2.30 -24.61 11.61
CA SER A 78 3.66 -24.05 11.64
C SER A 78 3.89 -22.85 10.71
N THR A 79 2.86 -22.01 10.52
CA THR A 79 2.93 -20.83 9.64
C THR A 79 2.47 -19.59 10.38
N ASP A 80 3.38 -18.64 10.58
CA ASP A 80 3.08 -17.32 11.12
C ASP A 80 2.97 -16.30 9.98
N VAL A 81 1.92 -15.47 10.01
CA VAL A 81 1.64 -14.49 8.96
C VAL A 81 1.58 -13.09 9.54
N PHE A 82 2.43 -12.19 9.02
CA PHE A 82 2.45 -10.77 9.39
C PHE A 82 2.13 -9.89 8.18
N ILE A 83 1.36 -8.83 8.40
CA ILE A 83 1.18 -7.73 7.43
C ILE A 83 2.32 -6.72 7.66
N CYS A 84 3.38 -6.84 6.85
CA CYS A 84 4.48 -5.88 6.84
C CYS A 84 4.22 -4.77 5.81
N THR A 85 3.87 -3.57 6.28
CA THR A 85 3.48 -2.43 5.42
C THR A 85 4.28 -1.17 5.75
N SER A 86 4.49 -0.31 4.75
CA SER A 86 5.13 1.00 4.95
C SER A 86 4.10 2.13 5.03
N PRO A 87 4.23 3.07 5.99
CA PRO A 87 3.42 4.28 5.99
C PRO A 87 3.93 5.26 4.93
N ILE A 88 3.06 6.14 4.44
CA ILE A 88 3.51 7.35 3.72
C ILE A 88 4.13 8.35 4.71
N LYS A 89 4.85 9.37 4.20
CA LYS A 89 5.49 10.39 5.06
C LYS A 89 4.47 11.23 5.82
N MET A 90 3.36 11.61 5.17
CA MET A 90 2.26 12.32 5.81
C MET A 90 1.44 11.34 6.64
N TYR A 91 1.79 11.22 7.92
CA TYR A 91 1.29 10.16 8.79
C TYR A 91 -0.11 10.41 9.37
N LYS A 92 -0.73 11.58 9.14
CA LYS A 92 -1.93 12.00 9.89
C LYS A 92 -3.07 10.96 9.85
N TYR A 93 -3.24 10.32 8.71
CA TYR A 93 -4.32 9.36 8.47
C TYR A 93 -3.83 7.93 8.21
N CYS A 94 -2.70 7.80 7.49
CA CYS A 94 -2.24 6.52 6.95
C CYS A 94 -2.04 5.37 7.97
N PRO A 95 -1.35 5.54 9.11
CA PRO A 95 -1.17 4.46 10.08
C PRO A 95 -2.50 3.98 10.64
N PHE A 96 -3.32 4.89 11.18
CA PHE A 96 -4.62 4.58 11.76
C PHE A 96 -5.52 3.85 10.76
N GLU A 97 -5.67 4.38 9.55
CA GLU A 97 -6.52 3.77 8.53
C GLU A 97 -6.05 2.39 8.09
N LYS A 98 -4.75 2.11 8.13
CA LYS A 98 -4.22 0.76 7.85
C LYS A 98 -4.63 -0.24 8.94
N TYR A 99 -4.56 0.15 10.22
CA TYR A 99 -5.06 -0.70 11.32
C TYR A 99 -6.57 -0.93 11.18
N ALA A 100 -7.35 0.13 10.97
CA ALA A 100 -8.80 0.05 10.79
C ALA A 100 -9.19 -0.82 9.56
N TRP A 101 -8.43 -0.73 8.47
CA TRP A 101 -8.64 -1.57 7.29
C TRP A 101 -8.36 -3.04 7.59
N VAL A 102 -7.29 -3.36 8.32
CA VAL A 102 -7.00 -4.73 8.74
C VAL A 102 -8.10 -5.28 9.65
N GLU A 103 -8.53 -4.52 10.66
CA GLU A 103 -9.62 -4.92 11.55
C GLU A 103 -10.91 -5.20 10.75
N LYS A 104 -11.28 -4.32 9.83
CA LYS A 104 -12.48 -4.45 8.97
C LYS A 104 -12.48 -5.75 8.16
N HIS A 105 -11.33 -6.19 7.65
CA HIS A 105 -11.25 -7.31 6.71
C HIS A 105 -10.80 -8.64 7.35
N PHE A 106 -9.99 -8.58 8.41
CA PHE A 106 -9.40 -9.74 9.08
C PHE A 106 -9.90 -9.96 10.51
N GLY A 107 -10.53 -8.95 11.13
CA GLY A 107 -10.97 -8.99 12.52
C GLY A 107 -9.92 -8.44 13.50
N PRO A 108 -10.31 -8.18 14.76
CA PRO A 108 -9.47 -7.52 15.76
C PRO A 108 -8.23 -8.33 16.12
N ASP A 109 -8.31 -9.66 16.15
CA ASP A 109 -7.18 -10.53 16.51
C ASP A 109 -6.00 -10.41 15.53
N PHE A 110 -6.28 -10.03 14.26
CA PHE A 110 -5.24 -9.86 13.26
C PHE A 110 -4.47 -8.54 13.38
N LEU A 111 -4.91 -7.62 14.25
CA LEU A 111 -4.20 -6.36 14.52
C LEU A 111 -2.82 -6.61 15.15
N GLU A 112 -2.68 -7.69 15.92
CA GLU A 112 -1.42 -8.13 16.53
C GLU A 112 -0.37 -8.54 15.47
N GLN A 113 -0.81 -8.78 14.23
CA GLN A 113 0.05 -9.23 13.13
C GLN A 113 0.52 -8.09 12.21
N ILE A 114 0.34 -6.83 12.61
CA ILE A 114 0.75 -5.67 11.81
C ILE A 114 2.16 -5.23 12.19
N VAL A 115 3.05 -5.18 11.19
CA VAL A 115 4.36 -4.54 11.29
C VAL A 115 4.38 -3.31 10.40
N LEU A 116 4.39 -2.11 11.01
CA LEU A 116 4.43 -0.84 10.29
C LEU A 116 5.88 -0.30 10.25
N THR A 117 6.54 -0.39 9.10
CA THR A 117 7.95 0.04 8.94
C THR A 117 8.23 0.63 7.56
N ARG A 118 9.09 1.65 7.49
CA ARG A 118 9.64 2.18 6.23
C ARG A 118 10.81 1.35 5.70
N ASP A 119 11.45 0.57 6.57
CA ASP A 119 12.55 -0.32 6.24
C ASP A 119 12.10 -1.75 6.55
N LYS A 120 11.76 -2.51 5.51
CA LYS A 120 11.33 -3.90 5.66
C LYS A 120 12.51 -4.86 5.81
N THR A 121 13.73 -4.43 5.52
CA THR A 121 14.92 -5.29 5.55
C THR A 121 15.31 -5.70 6.96
N VAL A 122 14.92 -4.91 7.96
CA VAL A 122 15.15 -5.22 9.38
C VAL A 122 14.11 -6.16 9.99
N VAL A 123 13.09 -6.56 9.22
CA VAL A 123 12.07 -7.52 9.64
C VAL A 123 12.50 -8.91 9.16
N SER A 124 12.85 -9.79 10.09
CA SER A 124 13.22 -11.17 9.78
C SER A 124 11.98 -12.02 9.52
N ALA A 125 11.91 -12.64 8.35
CA ALA A 125 10.90 -13.62 7.96
C ALA A 125 11.47 -14.54 6.87
N ASP A 126 10.89 -15.72 6.67
CA ASP A 126 11.32 -16.64 5.59
C ASP A 126 10.95 -16.11 4.20
N LEU A 127 9.82 -15.41 4.09
CA LEU A 127 9.28 -14.89 2.83
C LEU A 127 8.72 -13.48 3.00
N LEU A 128 8.88 -12.67 1.95
CA LEU A 128 8.24 -11.37 1.79
C LEU A 128 7.53 -11.33 0.44
N ILE A 129 6.19 -11.26 0.47
CA ILE A 129 5.35 -11.09 -0.73
C ILE A 129 5.00 -9.62 -0.85
N ASP A 130 5.57 -8.94 -1.84
CA ASP A 130 5.48 -7.48 -2.02
C ASP A 130 5.50 -7.12 -3.51
N ASP A 131 4.77 -6.06 -3.88
CA ASP A 131 4.69 -5.57 -5.26
C ASP A 131 5.91 -4.72 -5.66
N ARG A 132 6.64 -4.19 -4.68
CA ARG A 132 7.87 -3.45 -4.93
C ARG A 132 8.99 -4.39 -5.35
N VAL A 133 9.55 -4.16 -6.54
CA VAL A 133 10.60 -4.99 -7.14
C VAL A 133 11.94 -4.84 -6.42
N ASP A 134 12.26 -3.66 -5.89
CA ASP A 134 13.56 -3.28 -5.34
C ASP A 134 13.47 -2.94 -3.83
N ILE A 135 13.33 -3.96 -2.99
CA ILE A 135 13.27 -3.76 -1.53
C ILE A 135 14.69 -3.75 -0.95
N THR A 136 15.14 -2.55 -0.60
CA THR A 136 16.43 -2.30 0.06
C THR A 136 16.23 -1.46 1.31
N GLY A 137 17.24 -1.47 2.18
CA GLY A 137 17.19 -0.81 3.47
C GLY A 137 18.54 -0.91 4.18
N LYS A 138 18.53 -0.95 5.51
CA LYS A 138 19.75 -1.06 6.30
C LYS A 138 20.34 -2.48 6.33
N TRP A 139 19.58 -3.50 5.96
CA TRP A 139 20.02 -4.90 5.97
C TRP A 139 19.98 -5.55 4.57
N PRO A 140 20.95 -6.44 4.21
CA PRO A 140 22.20 -6.67 4.93
C PRO A 140 23.01 -5.38 4.98
N GLU A 141 23.83 -5.21 6.04
CA GLU A 141 24.77 -4.10 6.07
C GLU A 141 25.60 -4.15 4.78
N VAL A 142 25.58 -3.07 4.01
CA VAL A 142 26.46 -2.94 2.86
C VAL A 142 27.85 -2.71 3.44
N GLY A 143 28.66 -3.78 3.48
CA GLY A 143 30.05 -3.76 3.97
C GLY A 143 30.96 -2.86 3.15
#